data_AF-X1RXB0-F1
#
_entry.id   AF-X1RXB0-F1
#
_cell.length_a   1.000
_cell.length_b   1.000
_cell.length_c   1.000
_cell.angle_alpha   90.00
_cell.angle_beta   90.00
_cell.angle_gamma   90.00
#
_symmetry.space_group_name_H-M   'P 1'
#
loop_
_entity.id
_entity.type
_entity.pdbx_description
1 polymer ?
#
loop_
_entity_poly.entity_id
_entity_poly.type
_entity_poly.pdbx_seq_one_letter_code
_entity_poly.pdbx_strand_id
1 'polypeptide(L)'
;MGIKDKQTYGEYYWAMQVEAAKFFDEETEKTFAPFFSGMLADIPNIEALPTGMQRFIQVLSEPPSAGFGGFALGVGVEMVDEVLHTAMTPMMKIIGRDLNRRSLETWLTSAQANTLFSRGHVDQTFWELVLSSEGYDETLQRFLYTSQLPYPSIPDLVLYSRYHGEPDAPFGEFQNWFDIPARDWPVWKWLTLQRATTSDVQTLFRRGLITEADLSVKLSQIGWSPADRPLVQELGWSIPNAMLLVQGDLQQMRLRDEILKDISIADINPKYAQQYLDAILTKPASTDIIAYGLRQNFELPDLERDLQKIGIHPEYTHLYKELAYQIPPVADIITMAVREAFTPEIAARFGQYQDYPKPLEEWAEKKGLSKEWSERYWAAHWSLPSASQGFEMLHRGIITRPDLDMLLRALDVMPFWREKLTGIAYRRLTRVDVRRMYKAGVLTREEVYEAYLQHGYTDENARRMTEFTVQWAMPKEASITRSDILTAYKNRMIDRAEASQLLEDMGEEYFHRDFMLTAVDYKKGLELTENRIKGIRNLYKRRIYDINKTKDELLKLDLPADEVDNLMEQWYYEVKDEAPRLWTTAQTLSFIKDELITKERGIAELTTIGYNTEHIDVYIRSIE
;
A
#
# COMPACT_ATOMS: atom_id res chain seq x y z
N MET A 1 -124.27 -40.53 -54.10
CA MET A 1 -125.61 -40.97 -53.67
C MET A 1 -126.11 -42.14 -54.55
N GLY A 2 -125.25 -43.10 -54.91
CA GLY A 2 -125.59 -44.26 -55.77
C GLY A 2 -125.13 -45.62 -55.23
N ILE A 3 -124.84 -45.72 -53.91
CA ILE A 3 -124.39 -46.97 -53.26
C ILE A 3 -125.43 -47.50 -52.26
N LYS A 4 -126.20 -46.61 -51.62
CA LYS A 4 -127.22 -46.97 -50.60
C LYS A 4 -128.62 -47.21 -51.18
N ASP A 5 -128.94 -46.65 -52.35
CA ASP A 5 -130.22 -46.83 -53.02
C ASP A 5 -129.93 -47.10 -54.50
N LYS A 6 -130.36 -48.27 -55.00
CA LYS A 6 -129.88 -48.89 -56.26
C LYS A 6 -131.01 -48.88 -57.28
N GLN A 7 -131.15 -47.80 -58.07
CA GLN A 7 -132.29 -47.64 -58.99
C GLN A 7 -131.94 -47.94 -60.46
N THR A 8 -130.66 -47.88 -60.82
CA THR A 8 -130.17 -48.19 -62.18
C THR A 8 -129.15 -49.33 -62.19
N TYR A 9 -129.00 -50.00 -63.34
CA TYR A 9 -127.99 -51.06 -63.52
C TYR A 9 -126.56 -50.56 -63.25
N GLY A 10 -126.24 -49.31 -63.61
CA GLY A 10 -124.92 -48.71 -63.35
C GLY A 10 -124.64 -48.49 -61.85
N GLU A 11 -125.65 -48.12 -61.07
CA GLU A 11 -125.53 -47.96 -59.61
C GLU A 11 -125.40 -49.31 -58.90
N TYR A 12 -126.12 -50.33 -59.37
CA TYR A 12 -125.95 -51.69 -58.86
C TYR A 12 -124.55 -52.22 -59.15
N TYR A 13 -124.05 -52.04 -60.39
CA TYR A 13 -122.70 -52.44 -60.77
C TYR A 13 -121.63 -51.73 -59.93
N TRP A 14 -121.76 -50.42 -59.71
CA TRP A 14 -120.84 -49.65 -58.88
C TRP A 14 -120.89 -50.03 -57.40
N ALA A 15 -122.09 -50.22 -56.82
CA ALA A 15 -122.24 -50.64 -55.44
C ALA A 15 -121.68 -52.05 -55.20
N MET A 16 -121.88 -52.98 -56.13
CA MET A 16 -121.27 -54.31 -56.10
C MET A 16 -119.74 -54.24 -56.28
N GLN A 17 -119.23 -53.29 -57.05
CA GLN A 17 -117.79 -53.02 -57.13
C GLN A 17 -117.21 -52.53 -55.80
N VAL A 18 -117.93 -51.67 -55.07
CA VAL A 18 -117.52 -51.16 -53.75
C VAL A 18 -117.63 -52.24 -52.66
N GLU A 19 -118.67 -53.08 -52.68
CA GLU A 19 -118.76 -54.24 -51.80
C GLU A 19 -117.70 -55.30 -52.12
N ALA A 20 -117.41 -55.53 -53.41
CA ALA A 20 -116.31 -56.39 -53.83
C ALA A 20 -114.97 -55.82 -53.35
N ALA A 21 -114.73 -54.51 -53.49
CA ALA A 21 -113.51 -53.86 -52.98
C ALA A 21 -113.38 -54.00 -51.45
N LYS A 22 -114.47 -53.78 -50.70
CA LYS A 22 -114.47 -53.96 -49.24
C LYS A 22 -114.24 -55.43 -48.83
N PHE A 23 -114.83 -56.37 -49.56
CA PHE A 23 -114.63 -57.80 -49.35
C PHE A 23 -113.19 -58.22 -49.68
N PHE A 24 -112.62 -57.70 -50.77
CA PHE A 24 -111.21 -57.90 -51.13
C PHE A 24 -110.28 -57.32 -50.07
N ASP A 25 -110.55 -56.12 -49.53
CA ASP A 25 -109.75 -55.53 -48.45
C ASP A 25 -109.84 -56.35 -47.15
N GLU A 26 -111.04 -56.80 -46.74
CA GLU A 26 -111.23 -57.64 -45.55
C GLU A 26 -110.58 -59.03 -45.69
N GLU A 27 -110.65 -59.65 -46.88
CA GLU A 27 -109.95 -60.91 -47.21
C GLU A 27 -108.43 -60.71 -47.23
N THR A 28 -107.96 -59.62 -47.82
CA THR A 28 -106.53 -59.27 -47.85
C THR A 28 -106.01 -59.07 -46.43
N GLU A 29 -106.71 -58.32 -45.60
CA GLU A 29 -106.34 -58.11 -44.18
C GLU A 29 -106.36 -59.42 -43.38
N LYS A 30 -107.38 -60.28 -43.53
CA LYS A 30 -107.41 -61.60 -42.90
C LYS A 30 -106.29 -62.53 -43.36
N THR A 31 -105.88 -62.42 -44.62
CA THR A 31 -104.82 -63.26 -45.20
C THR A 31 -103.44 -62.81 -44.75
N PHE A 32 -103.21 -61.50 -44.62
CA PHE A 32 -101.90 -60.94 -44.24
C PHE A 32 -101.69 -60.78 -42.73
N ALA A 33 -102.75 -60.61 -41.92
CA ALA A 33 -102.63 -60.43 -40.47
C ALA A 33 -101.83 -61.55 -39.75
N PRO A 34 -101.99 -62.86 -40.09
CA PRO A 34 -101.16 -63.92 -39.50
C PRO A 34 -99.67 -63.81 -39.86
N PHE A 35 -99.33 -63.31 -41.05
CA PHE A 35 -97.94 -63.10 -41.48
C PHE A 35 -97.28 -61.93 -40.74
N PHE A 36 -98.00 -60.82 -40.56
CA PHE A 36 -97.52 -59.69 -39.75
C PHE A 36 -97.38 -60.08 -38.28
N SER A 37 -98.37 -60.80 -37.74
CA SER A 37 -98.32 -61.32 -36.36
C SER A 37 -97.13 -62.25 -36.14
N GLY A 38 -96.86 -63.18 -37.08
CA GLY A 38 -95.69 -64.06 -37.02
C GLY A 38 -94.36 -63.31 -37.09
N MET A 39 -94.21 -62.39 -38.04
CA MET A 39 -92.98 -61.61 -38.22
C MET A 39 -92.69 -60.66 -37.03
N LEU A 40 -93.74 -60.11 -36.41
CA LEU A 40 -93.62 -59.19 -35.27
C LEU A 40 -93.49 -59.94 -33.93
N ALA A 41 -93.98 -61.17 -33.82
CA ALA A 41 -93.81 -62.02 -32.64
C ALA A 41 -92.34 -62.42 -32.40
N ASP A 42 -91.55 -62.48 -33.46
CA ASP A 42 -90.12 -62.79 -33.42
C ASP A 42 -89.24 -61.59 -33.01
N ILE A 43 -89.83 -60.40 -32.77
CA ILE A 43 -89.09 -59.25 -32.24
C ILE A 43 -88.73 -59.54 -30.76
N PRO A 44 -87.44 -59.72 -30.41
CA PRO A 44 -87.06 -59.99 -29.04
C PRO A 44 -87.23 -58.74 -28.15
N ASN A 45 -87.63 -58.92 -26.88
CA ASN A 45 -87.70 -57.86 -25.87
C ASN A 45 -88.60 -56.65 -26.23
N ILE A 46 -89.80 -56.90 -26.76
CA ILE A 46 -90.82 -55.85 -27.00
C ILE A 46 -91.11 -55.03 -25.73
N GLU A 47 -91.01 -55.65 -24.55
CA GLU A 47 -91.18 -55.01 -23.23
C GLU A 47 -90.19 -53.87 -22.94
N ALA A 48 -89.03 -53.84 -23.60
CA ALA A 48 -88.01 -52.81 -23.42
C ALA A 48 -88.31 -51.52 -24.23
N LEU A 49 -89.34 -51.52 -25.08
CA LEU A 49 -89.74 -50.37 -25.89
C LEU A 49 -90.65 -49.41 -25.10
N PRO A 50 -90.68 -48.10 -25.42
CA PRO A 50 -91.65 -47.18 -24.83
C PRO A 50 -93.10 -47.62 -25.06
N THR A 51 -93.99 -47.37 -24.09
CA THR A 51 -95.36 -47.89 -24.06
C THR A 51 -96.20 -47.51 -25.28
N GLY A 52 -95.99 -46.32 -25.85
CA GLY A 52 -96.66 -45.88 -27.09
C GLY A 52 -96.28 -46.73 -28.31
N MET A 53 -95.04 -47.22 -28.37
CA MET A 53 -94.53 -48.06 -29.46
C MET A 53 -94.96 -49.52 -29.30
N GLN A 54 -94.99 -50.05 -28.07
CA GLN A 54 -95.57 -51.37 -27.79
C GLN A 54 -97.01 -51.46 -28.31
N ARG A 55 -97.81 -50.41 -28.06
CA ARG A 55 -99.20 -50.33 -28.50
C ARG A 55 -99.34 -50.22 -30.02
N PHE A 56 -98.42 -49.53 -30.68
CA PHE A 56 -98.38 -49.43 -32.14
C PHE A 56 -98.08 -50.77 -32.80
N ILE A 57 -97.10 -51.53 -32.29
CA ILE A 57 -96.78 -52.89 -32.76
C ILE A 57 -97.97 -53.83 -32.56
N GLN A 58 -98.65 -53.74 -31.41
CA GLN A 58 -99.83 -54.54 -31.11
C GLN A 58 -101.00 -54.26 -32.08
N VAL A 59 -101.23 -53.00 -32.45
CA VAL A 59 -102.26 -52.60 -33.43
C VAL A 59 -101.92 -53.05 -34.86
N LEU A 60 -100.63 -53.16 -35.21
CA LEU A 60 -100.20 -53.71 -36.50
C LEU A 60 -100.34 -55.24 -36.56
N SER A 61 -100.13 -55.93 -35.44
CA SER A 61 -100.35 -57.38 -35.34
C SER A 61 -101.84 -57.76 -35.35
N GLU A 62 -102.72 -56.89 -34.84
CA GLU A 62 -104.18 -57.09 -34.81
C GLU A 62 -104.93 -55.80 -35.24
N PRO A 63 -105.22 -55.62 -36.55
CA PRO A 63 -105.90 -54.43 -37.06
C PRO A 63 -107.35 -54.34 -36.55
N PRO A 64 -107.81 -53.18 -36.06
CA PRO A 64 -109.14 -53.06 -35.45
C PRO A 64 -110.32 -52.88 -36.43
N SER A 65 -110.09 -52.63 -37.72
CA SER A 65 -111.19 -52.44 -38.70
C SER A 65 -110.80 -52.62 -40.17
N ALA A 66 -111.76 -53.08 -40.99
CA ALA A 66 -111.68 -53.18 -42.45
C ALA A 66 -111.33 -51.85 -43.14
N GLY A 67 -110.25 -51.85 -43.93
CA GLY A 67 -109.68 -50.68 -44.61
C GLY A 67 -108.39 -50.16 -43.97
N PHE A 68 -107.95 -50.74 -42.85
CA PHE A 68 -106.66 -50.42 -42.23
C PHE A 68 -105.48 -50.97 -43.06
N GLY A 69 -105.67 -52.05 -43.81
CA GLY A 69 -104.73 -52.58 -44.80
C GLY A 69 -104.49 -51.60 -45.94
N GLY A 70 -105.52 -50.86 -46.36
CA GLY A 70 -105.39 -49.73 -47.30
C GLY A 70 -104.66 -48.53 -46.71
N PHE A 71 -104.79 -48.28 -45.40
CA PHE A 71 -103.96 -47.30 -44.68
C PHE A 71 -102.50 -47.78 -44.60
N ALA A 72 -102.24 -49.02 -44.18
CA ALA A 72 -100.89 -49.59 -44.04
C ALA A 72 -100.14 -49.72 -45.37
N LEU A 73 -100.83 -50.04 -46.48
CA LEU A 73 -100.25 -50.08 -47.83
C LEU A 73 -100.22 -48.69 -48.50
N GLY A 74 -101.06 -47.75 -48.06
CA GLY A 74 -101.22 -46.40 -48.64
C GLY A 74 -100.40 -45.28 -48.00
N VAL A 75 -99.58 -45.53 -46.97
CA VAL A 75 -98.65 -44.53 -46.38
C VAL A 75 -97.46 -44.20 -47.30
N GLY A 76 -97.40 -44.77 -48.51
CA GLY A 76 -96.34 -44.55 -49.49
C GLY A 76 -96.39 -43.23 -50.28
N VAL A 77 -96.92 -42.11 -49.74
CA VAL A 77 -96.92 -40.80 -50.46
C VAL A 77 -96.49 -39.62 -49.55
N GLU A 78 -95.16 -39.50 -49.43
CA GLU A 78 -94.31 -38.29 -49.42
C GLU A 78 -94.48 -37.07 -48.46
N MET A 79 -95.39 -37.01 -47.48
CA MET A 79 -95.35 -35.90 -46.48
C MET A 79 -95.47 -36.27 -45.00
N VAL A 80 -95.56 -37.57 -44.65
CA VAL A 80 -95.56 -38.07 -43.25
C VAL A 80 -94.29 -38.89 -42.93
N ASP A 81 -93.45 -39.16 -43.93
CA ASP A 81 -92.35 -40.12 -43.86
C ASP A 81 -91.22 -39.67 -42.90
N GLU A 82 -90.86 -38.39 -42.87
CA GLU A 82 -89.69 -37.92 -42.10
C GLU A 82 -89.93 -37.93 -40.57
N VAL A 83 -91.15 -37.65 -40.11
CA VAL A 83 -91.51 -37.68 -38.69
C VAL A 83 -91.64 -39.12 -38.19
N LEU A 84 -92.26 -40.00 -38.98
CA LEU A 84 -92.40 -41.41 -38.63
C LEU A 84 -91.05 -42.12 -38.68
N HIS A 85 -90.23 -41.88 -39.70
CA HIS A 85 -88.89 -42.43 -39.85
C HIS A 85 -87.99 -42.00 -38.67
N THR A 86 -88.03 -40.72 -38.28
CA THR A 86 -87.28 -40.20 -37.12
C THR A 86 -87.79 -40.82 -35.81
N ALA A 87 -89.09 -41.01 -35.66
CA ALA A 87 -89.68 -41.64 -34.47
C ALA A 87 -89.38 -43.14 -34.38
N MET A 88 -89.28 -43.85 -35.50
CA MET A 88 -89.02 -45.30 -35.56
C MET A 88 -87.54 -45.67 -35.58
N THR A 89 -86.64 -44.75 -35.93
CA THR A 89 -85.19 -45.00 -36.00
C THR A 89 -84.59 -45.53 -34.69
N PRO A 90 -84.90 -44.99 -33.49
CA PRO A 90 -84.39 -45.53 -32.23
C PRO A 90 -84.83 -46.97 -31.98
N MET A 91 -86.07 -47.31 -32.31
CA MET A 91 -86.62 -48.66 -32.19
C MET A 91 -85.89 -49.64 -33.10
N MET A 92 -85.71 -49.29 -34.38
CA MET A 92 -84.98 -50.13 -35.34
C MET A 92 -83.51 -50.32 -34.94
N LYS A 93 -82.87 -49.31 -34.34
CA LYS A 93 -81.49 -49.44 -33.80
C LYS A 93 -81.41 -50.37 -32.57
N ILE A 94 -82.41 -50.37 -31.70
CA ILE A 94 -82.45 -51.26 -30.53
C ILE A 94 -82.66 -52.71 -30.98
N ILE A 95 -83.62 -52.95 -31.86
CA ILE A 95 -83.90 -54.28 -32.44
C ILE A 95 -82.67 -54.78 -33.19
N GLY A 96 -82.08 -53.93 -34.04
CA GLY A 96 -80.86 -54.24 -34.77
C GLY A 96 -79.69 -54.60 -33.84
N ARG A 97 -79.51 -53.89 -32.72
CA ARG A 97 -78.45 -54.22 -31.75
C ARG A 97 -78.68 -55.53 -31.00
N ASP A 98 -79.93 -55.87 -30.63
CA ASP A 98 -80.20 -57.16 -29.96
C ASP A 98 -80.02 -58.34 -30.93
N LEU A 99 -80.44 -58.18 -32.19
CA LEU A 99 -80.20 -59.17 -33.24
C LEU A 99 -78.70 -59.39 -33.46
N ASN A 100 -77.93 -58.31 -33.72
CA ASN A 100 -76.47 -58.36 -33.91
C ASN A 100 -75.74 -59.00 -32.72
N ARG A 101 -76.22 -58.79 -31.49
CA ARG A 101 -75.62 -59.38 -30.28
C ARG A 101 -75.78 -60.91 -30.23
N ARG A 102 -76.88 -61.45 -30.77
CA ARG A 102 -77.15 -62.89 -30.74
C ARG A 102 -76.49 -63.63 -31.90
N SER A 103 -76.53 -63.04 -33.09
CA SER A 103 -75.97 -63.62 -34.32
C SER A 103 -74.47 -63.43 -34.46
N LEU A 104 -73.88 -62.44 -33.76
CA LEU A 104 -72.49 -62.01 -33.93
C LEU A 104 -72.15 -61.65 -35.39
N GLU A 105 -73.14 -61.12 -36.12
CA GLU A 105 -73.07 -60.82 -37.55
C GLU A 105 -72.25 -59.55 -37.89
N THR A 106 -71.71 -58.84 -36.90
CA THR A 106 -70.91 -57.63 -37.14
C THR A 106 -69.48 -58.01 -37.48
N TRP A 107 -69.07 -57.74 -38.73
CA TRP A 107 -67.71 -57.97 -39.22
C TRP A 107 -66.84 -56.71 -39.12
N LEU A 108 -65.51 -56.90 -39.14
CA LEU A 108 -64.59 -55.79 -39.38
C LEU A 108 -64.85 -55.23 -40.78
N THR A 109 -64.67 -53.92 -40.96
CA THR A 109 -64.72 -53.35 -42.30
C THR A 109 -63.45 -53.67 -43.09
N SER A 110 -63.50 -53.63 -44.43
CA SER A 110 -62.29 -53.81 -45.26
C SER A 110 -61.14 -52.86 -44.86
N ALA A 111 -61.44 -51.62 -44.47
CA ALA A 111 -60.44 -50.66 -44.00
C ALA A 111 -59.81 -51.06 -42.65
N GLN A 112 -60.60 -51.59 -41.73
CA GLN A 112 -60.11 -52.11 -40.44
C GLN A 112 -59.27 -53.37 -40.66
N ALA A 113 -59.72 -54.28 -41.52
CA ALA A 113 -59.00 -55.50 -41.87
C ALA A 113 -57.67 -55.20 -42.57
N ASN A 114 -57.65 -54.29 -43.55
CA ASN A 114 -56.41 -53.83 -44.22
C ASN A 114 -55.41 -53.22 -43.24
N THR A 115 -55.89 -52.42 -42.28
CA THR A 115 -55.04 -51.82 -41.23
C THR A 115 -54.40 -52.90 -40.37
N LEU A 116 -55.17 -53.89 -39.91
CA LEU A 116 -54.65 -54.98 -39.09
C LEU A 116 -53.70 -55.88 -39.88
N PHE A 117 -54.02 -56.16 -41.15
CA PHE A 117 -53.19 -56.99 -42.03
C PHE A 117 -51.84 -56.34 -42.34
N SER A 118 -51.83 -55.03 -42.66
CA SER A 118 -50.57 -54.26 -42.87
C SER A 118 -49.64 -54.22 -41.65
N ARG A 119 -50.20 -54.41 -40.44
CA ARG A 119 -49.44 -54.44 -39.18
C ARG A 119 -49.10 -55.86 -38.71
N GLY A 120 -49.43 -56.88 -39.50
CA GLY A 120 -49.18 -58.29 -39.18
C GLY A 120 -50.03 -58.85 -38.04
N HIS A 121 -51.16 -58.22 -37.71
CA HIS A 121 -52.04 -58.64 -36.61
C HIS A 121 -53.08 -59.68 -37.02
N VAL A 122 -53.32 -59.87 -38.32
CA VAL A 122 -54.20 -60.90 -38.88
C VAL A 122 -53.49 -61.61 -40.02
N ASP A 123 -53.85 -62.87 -40.27
CA ASP A 123 -53.28 -63.66 -41.36
C ASP A 123 -54.04 -63.42 -42.68
N GLN A 124 -53.49 -63.94 -43.78
CA GLN A 124 -54.07 -63.77 -45.11
C GLN A 124 -55.46 -64.42 -45.21
N THR A 125 -55.67 -65.58 -44.58
CA THR A 125 -56.95 -66.28 -44.58
C THR A 125 -58.06 -65.45 -43.94
N PHE A 126 -57.80 -64.85 -42.77
CA PHE A 126 -58.77 -63.99 -42.10
C PHE A 126 -59.01 -62.69 -42.86
N TRP A 127 -57.95 -62.10 -43.43
CA TRP A 127 -58.05 -60.89 -44.26
C TRP A 127 -58.94 -61.13 -45.50
N GLU A 128 -58.67 -62.19 -46.27
CA GLU A 128 -59.47 -62.57 -47.45
C GLU A 128 -60.92 -62.86 -47.09
N LEU A 129 -61.18 -63.53 -45.96
CA LEU A 129 -62.53 -63.82 -45.50
C LEU A 129 -63.34 -62.53 -45.27
N VAL A 130 -62.76 -61.54 -44.58
CA VAL A 130 -63.45 -60.27 -44.30
C VAL A 130 -63.74 -59.52 -45.60
N LEU A 131 -62.75 -59.36 -46.48
CA LEU A 131 -62.96 -58.58 -47.71
C LEU A 131 -63.87 -59.31 -48.72
N SER A 132 -63.83 -60.65 -48.77
CA SER A 132 -64.76 -61.45 -49.57
C SER A 132 -66.18 -61.33 -49.05
N SER A 133 -66.36 -61.23 -47.73
CA SER A 133 -67.68 -61.02 -47.11
C SER A 133 -68.29 -59.66 -47.45
N GLU A 134 -67.46 -58.64 -47.74
CA GLU A 134 -67.90 -57.34 -48.28
C GLU A 134 -68.09 -57.35 -49.81
N GLY A 135 -67.81 -58.46 -50.49
CA GLY A 135 -68.05 -58.64 -51.92
C GLY A 135 -66.88 -58.26 -52.83
N TYR A 136 -65.67 -58.03 -52.31
CA TYR A 136 -64.48 -57.80 -53.13
C TYR A 136 -63.92 -59.14 -53.65
N ASP A 137 -63.66 -59.23 -54.95
CA ASP A 137 -62.89 -60.34 -55.53
C ASP A 137 -61.39 -60.22 -55.18
N GLU A 138 -60.65 -61.33 -55.26
CA GLU A 138 -59.24 -61.41 -54.86
C GLU A 138 -58.35 -60.30 -55.46
N THR A 139 -58.63 -59.87 -56.70
CA THR A 139 -57.86 -58.79 -57.35
C THR A 139 -58.19 -57.44 -56.72
N LEU A 140 -59.48 -57.13 -56.57
CA LEU A 140 -59.92 -55.89 -55.94
C LEU A 140 -59.52 -55.81 -54.47
N GLN A 141 -59.42 -56.93 -53.76
CA GLN A 141 -58.90 -56.98 -52.39
C GLN A 141 -57.48 -56.42 -52.31
N ARG A 142 -56.59 -56.89 -53.19
CA ARG A 142 -55.20 -56.42 -53.26
C ARG A 142 -55.12 -54.95 -53.62
N PHE A 143 -55.89 -54.48 -54.61
CA PHE A 143 -55.89 -53.06 -54.98
C PHE A 143 -56.46 -52.15 -53.88
N LEU A 144 -57.53 -52.58 -53.20
CA LEU A 144 -58.08 -51.86 -52.07
C LEU A 144 -57.04 -51.76 -50.94
N TYR A 145 -56.35 -52.86 -50.63
CA TYR A 145 -55.26 -52.87 -49.66
C TYR A 145 -54.12 -51.91 -50.06
N THR A 146 -53.59 -52.02 -51.28
CA THR A 146 -52.51 -51.15 -51.78
C THR A 146 -52.90 -49.68 -51.76
N SER A 147 -54.15 -49.34 -52.11
CA SER A 147 -54.65 -47.95 -52.09
C SER A 147 -54.71 -47.33 -50.68
N GLN A 148 -54.73 -48.17 -49.64
CA GLN A 148 -54.81 -47.75 -48.23
C GLN A 148 -53.46 -47.79 -47.52
N LEU A 149 -52.40 -48.30 -48.17
CA LEU A 149 -51.06 -48.23 -47.63
C LEU A 149 -50.58 -46.78 -47.58
N PRO A 150 -49.84 -46.37 -46.54
CA PRO A 150 -49.16 -45.08 -46.53
C PRO A 150 -48.23 -44.96 -47.73
N TYR A 151 -48.41 -43.92 -48.54
CA TYR A 151 -47.52 -43.60 -49.65
C TYR A 151 -46.64 -42.39 -49.28
N PRO A 152 -45.36 -42.35 -49.69
CA PRO A 152 -44.51 -41.19 -49.43
C PRO A 152 -45.13 -39.90 -49.95
N SER A 153 -44.91 -38.79 -49.24
CA SER A 153 -45.42 -37.50 -49.69
C SER A 153 -44.69 -37.03 -50.95
N ILE A 154 -45.32 -36.15 -51.75
CA ILE A 154 -44.66 -35.59 -52.94
C ILE A 154 -43.30 -34.96 -52.59
N PRO A 155 -43.14 -34.17 -51.50
CA PRO A 155 -41.82 -33.69 -51.07
C PRO A 155 -40.78 -34.80 -50.80
N ASP A 156 -41.18 -35.90 -50.16
CA ASP A 156 -40.27 -37.02 -49.88
C ASP A 156 -39.83 -37.71 -51.16
N LEU A 157 -40.74 -37.89 -52.12
CA LEU A 157 -40.43 -38.45 -53.43
C LEU A 157 -39.53 -37.53 -54.24
N VAL A 158 -39.74 -36.21 -54.19
CA VAL A 158 -38.85 -35.25 -54.85
C VAL A 158 -37.47 -35.27 -54.20
N LEU A 159 -37.39 -35.36 -52.87
CA LEU A 159 -36.12 -35.50 -52.16
C LEU A 159 -35.41 -36.79 -52.58
N TYR A 160 -36.09 -37.93 -52.54
CA TYR A 160 -35.58 -39.22 -53.01
C TYR A 160 -35.05 -39.11 -54.45
N SER A 161 -35.84 -38.51 -55.34
CA SER A 161 -35.48 -38.33 -56.75
C SER A 161 -34.23 -37.47 -56.96
N ARG A 162 -33.91 -36.54 -56.04
CA ARG A 162 -32.66 -35.78 -56.10
C ARG A 162 -31.43 -36.62 -55.72
N TYR A 163 -31.59 -37.63 -54.86
CA TYR A 163 -30.50 -38.52 -54.47
C TYR A 163 -30.30 -39.69 -55.45
N HIS A 164 -31.37 -40.07 -56.17
CA HIS A 164 -31.37 -41.24 -57.05
C HIS A 164 -31.43 -40.89 -58.56
N GLY A 165 -31.68 -39.63 -58.90
CA GLY A 165 -31.64 -39.09 -60.27
C GLY A 165 -30.76 -37.84 -60.38
N GLU A 166 -31.11 -36.92 -61.29
CA GLU A 166 -30.40 -35.63 -61.42
C GLU A 166 -30.86 -34.62 -60.35
N PRO A 167 -29.97 -34.14 -59.46
CA PRO A 167 -30.37 -33.27 -58.34
C PRO A 167 -31.07 -31.98 -58.77
N ASP A 168 -30.66 -31.37 -59.89
CA ASP A 168 -31.25 -30.11 -60.38
C ASP A 168 -32.46 -30.32 -61.31
N ALA A 169 -32.68 -31.56 -61.75
CA ALA A 169 -33.77 -31.96 -62.65
C ALA A 169 -34.47 -33.26 -62.19
N PRO A 170 -35.04 -33.34 -60.97
CA PRO A 170 -35.51 -34.61 -60.40
C PRO A 170 -36.80 -35.16 -61.05
N PHE A 171 -37.35 -34.51 -62.08
CA PHE A 171 -38.64 -34.88 -62.67
C PHE A 171 -38.64 -36.28 -63.30
N GLY A 172 -37.56 -36.62 -64.02
CA GLY A 172 -37.46 -37.90 -64.72
C GLY A 172 -37.51 -39.08 -63.74
N GLU A 173 -36.77 -39.00 -62.64
CA GLU A 173 -36.80 -40.03 -61.60
C GLU A 173 -38.13 -40.00 -60.82
N PHE A 174 -38.65 -38.80 -60.52
CA PHE A 174 -39.91 -38.64 -59.79
C PHE A 174 -41.11 -39.29 -60.51
N GLN A 175 -41.19 -39.16 -61.85
CA GLN A 175 -42.29 -39.71 -62.64
C GLN A 175 -42.39 -41.25 -62.58
N ASN A 176 -41.32 -41.95 -62.20
CA ASN A 176 -41.35 -43.40 -61.99
C ASN A 176 -42.22 -43.79 -60.77
N TRP A 177 -42.41 -42.86 -59.83
CA TRP A 177 -43.05 -43.12 -58.53
C TRP A 177 -44.41 -42.42 -58.39
N PHE A 178 -44.62 -41.25 -58.99
CA PHE A 178 -45.90 -40.54 -58.90
C PHE A 178 -46.18 -39.76 -60.18
N ASP A 179 -47.38 -39.93 -60.73
CA ASP A 179 -47.82 -39.22 -61.92
C ASP A 179 -48.32 -37.80 -61.55
N ILE A 180 -47.47 -36.80 -61.80
CA ILE A 180 -47.84 -35.38 -61.72
C ILE A 180 -47.84 -34.79 -63.14
N PRO A 181 -48.91 -34.08 -63.54
CA PRO A 181 -48.93 -33.35 -64.81
C PRO A 181 -47.76 -32.38 -64.93
N ALA A 182 -47.12 -32.34 -66.10
CA ALA A 182 -45.97 -31.44 -66.36
C ALA A 182 -46.29 -29.96 -66.06
N ARG A 183 -47.56 -29.55 -66.16
CA ARG A 183 -48.05 -28.21 -65.78
C ARG A 183 -47.82 -27.89 -64.30
N ASP A 184 -48.01 -28.87 -63.41
CA ASP A 184 -48.04 -28.67 -61.96
C ASP A 184 -46.66 -28.91 -61.32
N TRP A 185 -45.77 -29.62 -62.02
CA TRP A 185 -44.40 -29.91 -61.58
C TRP A 185 -43.59 -28.68 -61.12
N PRO A 186 -43.59 -27.52 -61.79
CA PRO A 186 -42.83 -26.35 -61.36
C PRO A 186 -43.14 -25.89 -59.93
N VAL A 187 -44.41 -26.04 -59.50
CA VAL A 187 -44.86 -25.66 -58.15
C VAL A 187 -44.27 -26.62 -57.11
N TRP A 188 -44.40 -27.92 -57.34
CA TRP A 188 -43.84 -28.96 -56.46
C TRP A 188 -42.32 -28.92 -56.39
N LYS A 189 -41.66 -28.69 -57.53
CA LYS A 189 -40.21 -28.48 -57.58
C LYS A 189 -39.80 -27.28 -56.72
N TRP A 190 -40.54 -26.18 -56.78
CA TRP A 190 -40.22 -24.98 -55.99
C TRP A 190 -40.45 -25.19 -54.49
N LEU A 191 -41.58 -25.80 -54.09
CA LEU A 191 -41.93 -26.02 -52.69
C LEU A 191 -40.91 -26.89 -51.92
N THR A 192 -40.17 -27.73 -52.64
CA THR A 192 -39.16 -28.64 -52.07
C THR A 192 -37.76 -28.02 -51.99
N LEU A 193 -37.54 -26.83 -52.53
CA LEU A 193 -36.28 -26.11 -52.38
C LEU A 193 -36.14 -25.54 -50.97
N GLN A 194 -34.90 -25.49 -50.48
CA GLN A 194 -34.56 -24.68 -49.31
C GLN A 194 -34.64 -23.19 -49.70
N ARG A 195 -35.13 -22.35 -48.78
CA ARG A 195 -35.13 -20.89 -48.93
C ARG A 195 -34.27 -20.28 -47.84
N ALA A 196 -33.59 -19.19 -48.16
CA ALA A 196 -32.88 -18.40 -47.16
C ALA A 196 -33.86 -17.95 -46.06
N THR A 197 -33.48 -18.18 -44.81
CA THR A 197 -34.23 -17.70 -43.65
C THR A 197 -34.00 -16.20 -43.45
N THR A 198 -34.80 -15.56 -42.59
CA THR A 198 -34.57 -14.16 -42.18
C THR A 198 -33.12 -13.93 -41.72
N SER A 199 -32.59 -14.85 -40.91
CA SER A 199 -31.22 -14.78 -40.39
C SER A 199 -30.17 -14.90 -41.50
N ASP A 200 -30.38 -15.80 -42.46
CA ASP A 200 -29.45 -15.96 -43.60
C ASP A 200 -29.39 -14.68 -44.42
N VAL A 201 -30.55 -14.09 -44.74
CA VAL A 201 -30.64 -12.88 -45.55
C VAL A 201 -30.03 -11.67 -44.81
N GLN A 202 -30.33 -11.48 -43.52
CA GLN A 202 -29.67 -10.45 -42.73
C GLN A 202 -28.15 -10.67 -42.67
N THR A 203 -27.69 -11.91 -42.54
CA THR A 203 -26.26 -12.24 -42.52
C THR A 203 -25.59 -11.91 -43.86
N LEU A 204 -26.22 -12.24 -44.99
CA LEU A 204 -25.74 -11.85 -46.32
C LEU A 204 -25.62 -10.32 -46.44
N PHE A 205 -26.62 -9.58 -45.94
CA PHE A 205 -26.61 -8.13 -45.94
C PHE A 205 -25.49 -7.54 -45.07
N ARG A 206 -25.37 -8.00 -43.81
CA ARG A 206 -24.27 -7.55 -42.90
C ARG A 206 -22.88 -7.85 -43.45
N ARG A 207 -22.74 -8.89 -44.27
CA ARG A 207 -21.49 -9.26 -44.96
C ARG A 207 -21.27 -8.52 -46.28
N GLY A 208 -22.19 -7.63 -46.69
CA GLY A 208 -22.10 -6.87 -47.93
C GLY A 208 -22.27 -7.71 -49.20
N LEU A 209 -22.82 -8.92 -49.09
CA LEU A 209 -23.04 -9.83 -50.24
C LEU A 209 -24.30 -9.50 -51.03
N ILE A 210 -25.20 -8.71 -50.45
CA ILE A 210 -26.43 -8.21 -51.06
C ILE A 210 -26.64 -6.75 -50.66
N THR A 211 -27.35 -5.98 -51.48
CA THR A 211 -27.69 -4.58 -51.18
C THR A 211 -28.88 -4.47 -50.22
N GLU A 212 -29.14 -3.26 -49.71
CA GLU A 212 -30.34 -2.99 -48.90
C GLU A 212 -31.64 -3.20 -49.70
N ALA A 213 -31.63 -2.86 -50.99
CA ALA A 213 -32.75 -3.14 -51.90
C ALA A 213 -32.98 -4.66 -52.03
N ASP A 214 -31.91 -5.44 -52.17
CA ASP A 214 -31.98 -6.91 -52.25
C ASP A 214 -32.49 -7.52 -50.93
N LEU A 215 -32.07 -6.99 -49.78
CA LEU A 215 -32.55 -7.38 -48.46
C LEU A 215 -34.07 -7.20 -48.37
N SER A 216 -34.57 -6.01 -48.72
CA SER A 216 -36.01 -5.70 -48.66
C SER A 216 -36.84 -6.64 -49.54
N VAL A 217 -36.36 -6.94 -50.76
CA VAL A 217 -36.99 -7.91 -51.66
C VAL A 217 -36.99 -9.32 -51.04
N LYS A 218 -35.86 -9.79 -50.50
CA LYS A 218 -35.78 -11.12 -49.90
C LYS A 218 -36.64 -11.26 -48.65
N LEU A 219 -36.69 -10.25 -47.78
CA LEU A 219 -37.60 -10.23 -46.62
C LEU A 219 -39.08 -10.24 -47.05
N SER A 220 -39.41 -9.58 -48.17
CA SER A 220 -40.76 -9.64 -48.75
C SER A 220 -41.11 -11.04 -49.25
N GLN A 221 -40.16 -11.75 -49.87
CA GLN A 221 -40.34 -13.13 -50.35
C GLN A 221 -40.50 -14.12 -49.19
N ILE A 222 -39.84 -13.86 -48.05
CA ILE A 222 -39.97 -14.66 -46.82
C ILE A 222 -41.36 -14.46 -46.17
N GLY A 223 -41.99 -13.30 -46.40
CA GLY A 223 -43.34 -13.00 -45.90
C GLY A 223 -43.41 -11.86 -44.89
N TRP A 224 -42.33 -11.12 -44.65
CA TRP A 224 -42.38 -9.93 -43.79
C TRP A 224 -43.19 -8.81 -44.43
N SER A 225 -44.09 -8.22 -43.64
CA SER A 225 -44.92 -7.10 -44.08
C SER A 225 -44.05 -5.88 -44.43
N PRO A 226 -44.50 -4.97 -45.32
CA PRO A 226 -43.77 -3.74 -45.59
C PRO A 226 -43.46 -2.91 -44.34
N ALA A 227 -44.31 -2.97 -43.31
CA ALA A 227 -44.12 -2.23 -42.06
C ALA A 227 -43.05 -2.86 -41.15
N ASP A 228 -42.91 -4.18 -41.16
CA ASP A 228 -41.98 -4.89 -40.26
C ASP A 228 -40.57 -4.99 -40.84
N ARG A 229 -40.39 -4.92 -42.16
CA ARG A 229 -39.09 -5.09 -42.82
C ARG A 229 -37.99 -4.18 -42.24
N PRO A 230 -38.20 -2.87 -42.01
CA PRO A 230 -37.18 -2.01 -41.41
C PRO A 230 -36.84 -2.43 -39.97
N LEU A 231 -37.84 -2.87 -39.19
CA LEU A 231 -37.63 -3.34 -37.81
C LEU A 231 -36.83 -4.64 -37.78
N VAL A 232 -37.17 -5.57 -38.66
CA VAL A 232 -36.45 -6.84 -38.81
C VAL A 232 -35.05 -6.61 -39.35
N GLN A 233 -34.84 -5.66 -40.27
CA GLN A 233 -33.50 -5.25 -40.70
C GLN A 233 -32.66 -4.78 -39.50
N GLU A 234 -33.23 -3.94 -38.63
CA GLU A 234 -32.54 -3.43 -37.44
C GLU A 234 -32.17 -4.55 -36.46
N LEU A 235 -33.09 -5.50 -36.20
CA LEU A 235 -32.83 -6.70 -35.38
C LEU A 235 -31.68 -7.57 -35.93
N GLY A 236 -31.26 -7.36 -37.18
CA GLY A 236 -30.10 -8.03 -37.73
C GLY A 236 -28.79 -7.59 -37.08
N TRP A 237 -28.69 -6.39 -36.52
CA TRP A 237 -27.45 -5.90 -35.94
C TRP A 237 -27.27 -6.37 -34.50
N SER A 238 -26.03 -6.70 -34.14
CA SER A 238 -25.67 -6.93 -32.74
C SER A 238 -25.50 -5.60 -32.03
N ILE A 239 -26.21 -5.40 -30.92
CA ILE A 239 -26.00 -4.26 -30.04
C ILE A 239 -24.78 -4.57 -29.15
N PRO A 240 -23.83 -3.64 -28.94
CA PRO A 240 -22.74 -3.87 -28.01
C PRO A 240 -23.30 -4.11 -26.60
N ASN A 241 -22.60 -4.88 -25.76
CA ASN A 241 -23.07 -5.07 -24.39
C ASN A 241 -23.18 -3.72 -23.64
N ALA A 242 -24.08 -3.66 -22.66
CA ALA A 242 -24.39 -2.42 -21.94
C ALA A 242 -23.16 -1.74 -21.33
N MET A 243 -22.16 -2.51 -20.87
CA MET A 243 -20.94 -1.95 -20.29
C MET A 243 -20.11 -1.22 -21.35
N LEU A 244 -19.93 -1.80 -22.54
CA LEU A 244 -19.20 -1.16 -23.64
C LEU A 244 -19.91 0.09 -24.16
N LEU A 245 -21.24 0.05 -24.26
CA LEU A 245 -22.02 1.23 -24.61
C LEU A 245 -21.83 2.35 -23.58
N VAL A 246 -21.96 2.04 -22.29
CA VAL A 246 -21.74 3.02 -21.22
C VAL A 246 -20.32 3.60 -21.26
N GLN A 247 -19.29 2.78 -21.50
CA GLN A 247 -17.92 3.29 -21.63
C GLN A 247 -17.77 4.25 -22.83
N GLY A 248 -18.37 3.91 -23.98
CA GLY A 248 -18.41 4.78 -25.14
C GLY A 248 -19.19 6.08 -24.91
N ASP A 249 -20.32 6.00 -24.20
CA ASP A 249 -21.14 7.17 -23.88
C ASP A 249 -20.45 8.10 -22.88
N LEU A 250 -19.79 7.55 -21.86
CA LEU A 250 -18.98 8.29 -20.90
C LEU A 250 -17.80 8.99 -21.61
N GLN A 251 -17.11 8.30 -22.52
CA GLN A 251 -16.04 8.88 -23.33
C GLN A 251 -16.54 10.06 -24.17
N GLN A 252 -17.76 9.96 -24.70
CA GLN A 252 -18.41 11.00 -25.48
C GLN A 252 -19.08 12.10 -24.64
N MET A 253 -19.02 12.00 -23.30
CA MET A 253 -19.67 12.93 -22.36
C MET A 253 -21.17 13.07 -22.60
N ARG A 254 -21.83 11.96 -22.94
CA ARG A 254 -23.29 11.94 -23.13
C ARG A 254 -24.02 12.21 -21.83
N LEU A 255 -25.26 12.71 -21.96
CA LEU A 255 -26.09 13.03 -20.80
C LEU A 255 -26.52 11.75 -20.09
N ARG A 256 -26.71 11.83 -18.77
CA ARG A 256 -27.11 10.67 -17.95
C ARG A 256 -28.36 9.98 -18.47
N ASP A 257 -29.38 10.73 -18.89
CA ASP A 257 -30.64 10.16 -19.39
C ASP A 257 -30.43 9.39 -20.71
N GLU A 258 -29.47 9.82 -21.53
CA GLU A 258 -29.08 9.11 -22.76
C GLU A 258 -28.36 7.79 -22.41
N ILE A 259 -27.43 7.82 -21.45
CA ILE A 259 -26.73 6.61 -20.97
C ILE A 259 -27.72 5.58 -20.44
N LEU A 260 -28.71 5.99 -19.64
CA LEU A 260 -29.72 5.08 -19.09
C LEU A 260 -30.61 4.47 -20.19
N LYS A 261 -30.90 5.24 -21.24
CA LYS A 261 -31.62 4.76 -22.41
C LYS A 261 -30.78 3.74 -23.19
N ASP A 262 -29.50 4.03 -23.42
CA ASP A 262 -28.61 3.17 -24.21
C ASP A 262 -28.29 1.85 -23.46
N ILE A 263 -28.20 1.88 -22.13
CA ILE A 263 -28.20 0.66 -21.29
C ILE A 263 -29.44 -0.21 -21.57
N SER A 264 -30.60 0.41 -21.73
CA SER A 264 -31.86 -0.31 -21.98
C SER A 264 -31.96 -0.88 -23.38
N ILE A 265 -31.38 -0.18 -24.37
CA ILE A 265 -31.21 -0.68 -25.74
C ILE A 265 -30.32 -1.93 -25.75
N ALA A 266 -29.36 -2.01 -24.83
CA ALA A 266 -28.44 -3.14 -24.66
C ALA A 266 -28.99 -4.28 -23.77
N ASP A 267 -30.30 -4.52 -23.85
CA ASP A 267 -31.03 -5.61 -23.18
C ASP A 267 -31.07 -5.59 -21.63
N ILE A 268 -30.65 -4.50 -20.99
CA ILE A 268 -30.89 -4.32 -19.54
C ILE A 268 -32.30 -3.74 -19.34
N ASN A 269 -33.12 -4.38 -18.50
CA ASN A 269 -34.46 -3.84 -18.23
C ASN A 269 -34.36 -2.39 -17.69
N PRO A 270 -35.14 -1.42 -18.23
CA PRO A 270 -35.09 -0.02 -17.82
C PRO A 270 -35.19 0.22 -16.31
N LYS A 271 -35.92 -0.65 -15.60
CA LYS A 271 -36.05 -0.61 -14.13
C LYS A 271 -34.69 -0.71 -13.42
N TYR A 272 -33.75 -1.45 -14.00
CA TYR A 272 -32.42 -1.70 -13.43
C TYR A 272 -31.32 -0.89 -14.10
N ALA A 273 -31.62 -0.05 -15.09
CA ALA A 273 -30.60 0.71 -15.82
C ALA A 273 -29.75 1.60 -14.89
N GLN A 274 -30.39 2.27 -13.93
CA GLN A 274 -29.68 3.07 -12.93
C GLN A 274 -28.81 2.22 -12.01
N GLN A 275 -29.36 1.12 -11.50
CA GLN A 275 -28.62 0.18 -10.65
C GLN A 275 -27.42 -0.43 -11.40
N TYR A 276 -27.59 -0.74 -12.68
CA TYR A 276 -26.53 -1.24 -13.55
C TYR A 276 -25.42 -0.20 -13.70
N LEU A 277 -25.78 1.05 -14.04
CA LEU A 277 -24.83 2.15 -14.16
C LEU A 277 -24.02 2.32 -12.87
N ASP A 278 -24.68 2.44 -11.73
CA ASP A 278 -24.02 2.59 -10.43
C ASP A 278 -23.12 1.37 -10.09
N ALA A 279 -23.53 0.16 -10.51
CA ALA A 279 -22.76 -1.07 -10.30
C ALA A 279 -21.51 -1.18 -11.20
N ILE A 280 -21.47 -0.55 -12.38
CA ILE A 280 -20.32 -0.62 -13.28
C ILE A 280 -19.39 0.60 -13.22
N LEU A 281 -19.86 1.75 -12.72
CA LEU A 281 -19.01 2.93 -12.53
C LEU A 281 -17.86 2.62 -11.58
N THR A 282 -16.67 3.14 -11.86
CA THR A 282 -15.50 2.93 -11.01
C THR A 282 -15.76 3.46 -9.60
N LYS A 283 -15.45 2.62 -8.60
CA LYS A 283 -15.50 3.00 -7.19
C LYS A 283 -14.12 3.46 -6.72
N PRO A 284 -14.03 4.35 -5.70
CA PRO A 284 -12.76 4.67 -5.06
C PRO A 284 -12.07 3.41 -4.53
N ALA A 285 -10.74 3.38 -4.53
CA ALA A 285 -10.00 2.30 -3.91
C ALA A 285 -10.22 2.30 -2.38
N SER A 286 -10.14 1.14 -1.74
CA SER A 286 -10.31 1.02 -0.28
C SER A 286 -9.31 1.91 0.49
N THR A 287 -8.08 2.03 -0.01
CA THR A 287 -7.05 2.92 0.56
C THR A 287 -7.42 4.40 0.47
N ASP A 288 -8.11 4.82 -0.60
CA ASP A 288 -8.55 6.20 -0.76
C ASP A 288 -9.71 6.52 0.18
N ILE A 289 -10.64 5.58 0.38
CA ILE A 289 -11.73 5.69 1.35
C ILE A 289 -11.16 5.84 2.77
N ILE A 290 -10.17 5.02 3.13
CA ILE A 290 -9.50 5.10 4.44
C ILE A 290 -8.78 6.45 4.59
N ALA A 291 -7.96 6.84 3.61
CA ALA A 291 -7.22 8.09 3.66
C ALA A 291 -8.15 9.32 3.71
N TYR A 292 -9.27 9.29 2.99
CA TYR A 292 -10.29 10.33 3.08
C TYR A 292 -10.97 10.32 4.45
N GLY A 293 -11.37 9.14 4.95
CA GLY A 293 -11.96 8.97 6.28
C GLY A 293 -11.09 9.55 7.39
N LEU A 294 -9.79 9.19 7.41
CA LEU A 294 -8.82 9.70 8.38
C LEU A 294 -8.70 11.23 8.34
N ARG A 295 -8.84 11.85 7.16
CA ARG A 295 -8.82 13.32 7.02
C ARG A 295 -10.05 14.00 7.62
N GLN A 296 -11.16 13.28 7.74
CA GLN A 296 -12.42 13.79 8.32
C GLN A 296 -12.53 13.48 9.81
N ASN A 297 -12.28 12.22 10.20
CA ASN A 297 -12.38 11.74 11.56
C ASN A 297 -11.49 10.51 11.77
N PHE A 298 -10.61 10.56 12.77
CA PHE A 298 -9.68 9.49 13.14
C PHE A 298 -10.38 8.19 13.57
N GLU A 299 -11.60 8.25 14.11
CA GLU A 299 -12.36 7.06 14.56
C GLU A 299 -13.01 6.26 13.41
N LEU A 300 -13.05 6.85 12.21
CA LEU A 300 -13.56 6.20 10.99
C LEU A 300 -14.99 5.64 11.14
N PRO A 301 -15.98 6.42 11.64
CA PRO A 301 -17.32 5.91 11.95
C PRO A 301 -18.09 5.37 10.73
N ASP A 302 -17.80 5.90 9.55
CA ASP A 302 -18.49 5.58 8.30
C ASP A 302 -17.77 4.53 7.45
N LEU A 303 -16.59 4.07 7.87
CA LEU A 303 -15.70 3.25 7.04
C LEU A 303 -16.35 1.93 6.60
N GLU A 304 -17.01 1.23 7.52
CA GLU A 304 -17.62 -0.07 7.20
C GLU A 304 -18.68 0.06 6.11
N ARG A 305 -19.55 1.06 6.22
CA ARG A 305 -20.58 1.39 5.23
C ARG A 305 -19.95 1.69 3.87
N ASP A 306 -18.92 2.52 3.85
CA ASP A 306 -18.34 2.99 2.58
C ASP A 306 -17.47 1.91 1.91
N LEU A 307 -16.81 1.05 2.68
CA LEU A 307 -16.16 -0.16 2.16
C LEU A 307 -17.18 -1.16 1.60
N GLN A 308 -18.32 -1.35 2.28
CA GLN A 308 -19.38 -2.24 1.78
C GLN A 308 -19.97 -1.75 0.45
N LYS A 309 -20.16 -0.43 0.27
CA LYS A 309 -20.64 0.16 -0.99
C LYS A 309 -19.76 -0.15 -2.19
N ILE A 310 -18.45 -0.35 -1.98
CA ILE A 310 -17.51 -0.72 -3.04
C ILE A 310 -17.32 -2.22 -3.19
N GLY A 311 -18.07 -3.03 -2.42
CA GLY A 311 -18.08 -4.49 -2.53
C GLY A 311 -17.18 -5.23 -1.54
N ILE A 312 -16.61 -4.56 -0.53
CA ILE A 312 -15.89 -5.27 0.54
C ILE A 312 -16.89 -6.02 1.41
N HIS A 313 -16.63 -7.32 1.63
CA HIS A 313 -17.47 -8.15 2.47
C HIS A 313 -17.44 -7.65 3.93
N PRO A 314 -18.60 -7.59 4.64
CA PRO A 314 -18.67 -7.10 6.02
C PRO A 314 -17.73 -7.83 6.99
N GLU A 315 -17.43 -9.11 6.77
CA GLU A 315 -16.50 -9.87 7.63
C GLU A 315 -15.05 -9.34 7.57
N TYR A 316 -14.65 -8.59 6.54
CA TYR A 316 -13.28 -8.10 6.39
C TYR A 316 -13.11 -6.62 6.75
N THR A 317 -14.19 -5.90 7.11
CA THR A 317 -14.10 -4.46 7.39
C THR A 317 -13.21 -4.15 8.60
N HIS A 318 -13.20 -5.03 9.60
CA HIS A 318 -12.33 -4.91 10.76
C HIS A 318 -10.83 -4.89 10.39
N LEU A 319 -10.41 -5.68 9.40
CA LEU A 319 -9.02 -5.71 8.91
C LEU A 319 -8.61 -4.33 8.38
N TYR A 320 -9.45 -3.71 7.56
CA TYR A 320 -9.20 -2.38 7.01
C TYR A 320 -9.19 -1.30 8.09
N LYS A 321 -10.06 -1.43 9.11
CA LYS A 321 -10.08 -0.50 10.24
C LYS A 321 -8.80 -0.60 11.07
N GLU A 322 -8.32 -1.81 11.33
CA GLU A 322 -7.04 -2.02 12.04
C GLU A 322 -5.86 -1.50 11.22
N LEU A 323 -5.80 -1.83 9.93
CA LEU A 323 -4.73 -1.38 9.02
C LEU A 323 -4.74 0.12 8.71
N ALA A 324 -5.86 0.82 8.95
CA ALA A 324 -5.94 2.26 8.81
C ALA A 324 -5.02 3.00 9.80
N TYR A 325 -4.77 2.40 10.97
CA TYR A 325 -3.90 2.96 11.98
C TYR A 325 -2.47 2.48 11.76
N GLN A 326 -1.62 3.41 11.35
CA GLN A 326 -0.24 3.11 11.03
C GLN A 326 0.59 2.88 12.29
N ILE A 327 1.35 1.80 12.28
CA ILE A 327 2.43 1.56 13.24
C ILE A 327 3.72 2.11 12.61
N PRO A 328 4.52 2.90 13.34
CA PRO A 328 5.82 3.37 12.87
C PRO A 328 6.71 2.23 12.36
N PRO A 329 7.57 2.49 11.36
CA PRO A 329 8.60 1.55 10.93
C PRO A 329 9.49 1.10 12.09
N VAL A 330 9.95 -0.15 12.05
CA VAL A 330 10.79 -0.73 13.11
C VAL A 330 12.03 0.12 13.42
N ALA A 331 12.65 0.74 12.41
CA ALA A 331 13.81 1.63 12.59
C ALA A 331 13.47 2.86 13.45
N ASP A 332 12.28 3.42 13.28
CA ASP A 332 11.81 4.56 14.06
C ASP A 332 11.46 4.13 15.48
N ILE A 333 10.84 2.95 15.64
CA ILE A 333 10.59 2.35 16.95
C ILE A 333 11.89 2.10 17.71
N ILE A 334 12.94 1.60 17.05
CA ILE A 334 14.27 1.43 17.65
C ILE A 334 14.84 2.78 18.08
N THR A 335 14.73 3.81 17.23
CA THR A 335 15.19 5.15 17.56
C THR A 335 14.45 5.71 18.78
N MET A 336 13.13 5.55 18.85
CA MET A 336 12.31 5.92 20.00
C MET A 336 12.73 5.17 21.27
N ALA A 337 13.06 3.88 21.16
CA ALA A 337 13.54 3.08 22.28
C ALA A 337 14.90 3.53 22.79
N VAL A 338 15.87 3.77 21.89
CA VAL A 338 17.20 4.29 22.25
C VAL A 338 17.11 5.68 22.86
N ARG A 339 16.17 6.51 22.38
CA ARG A 339 15.91 7.84 22.90
C ARG A 339 15.01 7.84 24.14
N GLU A 340 14.74 6.70 24.75
CA GLU A 340 13.97 6.58 26.00
C GLU A 340 12.53 7.13 25.92
N ALA A 341 11.96 7.26 24.71
CA ALA A 341 10.59 7.73 24.50
C ALA A 341 9.54 6.76 25.08
N PHE A 342 9.90 5.48 25.27
CA PHE A 342 9.04 4.48 25.93
C PHE A 342 9.20 4.42 27.46
N THR A 343 10.05 5.26 28.05
CA THR A 343 10.27 5.28 29.51
C THR A 343 9.80 6.61 30.09
N PRO A 344 8.54 6.70 30.57
CA PRO A 344 7.91 7.96 30.96
C PRO A 344 8.72 8.78 31.97
N GLU A 345 9.36 8.12 32.94
CA GLU A 345 10.15 8.79 33.97
C GLU A 345 11.39 9.48 33.38
N ILE A 346 12.06 8.84 32.42
CA ILE A 346 13.25 9.37 31.75
C ILE A 346 12.85 10.47 30.76
N ALA A 347 11.80 10.23 29.98
CA ALA A 347 11.29 11.22 29.03
C ALA A 347 10.80 12.50 29.72
N ALA A 348 10.13 12.37 30.87
CA ALA A 348 9.72 13.49 31.71
C ALA A 348 10.93 14.25 32.27
N ARG A 349 11.95 13.52 32.76
CA ARG A 349 13.21 14.11 33.26
C ARG A 349 13.92 14.93 32.18
N PHE A 350 13.92 14.47 30.94
CA PHE A 350 14.54 15.15 29.81
C PHE A 350 13.64 16.18 29.12
N GLY A 351 12.38 16.31 29.56
CA GLY A 351 11.42 17.21 28.90
C GLY A 351 11.16 16.83 27.45
N GLN A 352 11.30 15.56 27.05
CA GLN A 352 11.23 15.13 25.66
C GLN A 352 9.87 15.41 25.00
N TYR A 353 8.80 15.44 25.80
CA TYR A 353 7.44 15.77 25.36
C TYR A 353 7.11 17.27 25.47
N GLN A 354 8.05 18.11 25.90
CA GLN A 354 7.84 19.57 25.96
C GLN A 354 7.72 20.15 24.56
N ASP A 355 7.03 21.29 24.45
CA ASP A 355 6.78 22.00 23.19
C ASP A 355 6.06 21.18 22.11
N TYR A 356 5.37 20.09 22.49
CA TYR A 356 4.59 19.28 21.55
C TYR A 356 3.49 20.12 20.87
N PRO A 357 3.59 20.34 19.54
CA PRO A 357 2.66 21.22 18.85
C PRO A 357 1.34 20.48 18.59
N LYS A 358 0.23 20.95 19.17
CA LYS A 358 -1.11 20.37 18.93
C LYS A 358 -1.46 20.17 17.43
N PRO A 359 -1.08 21.05 16.49
CA PRO A 359 -1.29 20.78 15.07
C PRO A 359 -0.61 19.51 14.54
N LEU A 360 0.52 19.08 15.13
CA LEU A 360 1.17 17.82 14.74
C LEU A 360 0.28 16.61 15.04
N GLU A 361 -0.41 16.60 16.19
CA GLU A 361 -1.40 15.57 16.54
C GLU A 361 -2.47 15.47 15.44
N GLU A 362 -3.07 16.61 15.08
CA GLU A 362 -4.11 16.67 14.04
C GLU A 362 -3.61 16.12 12.69
N TRP A 363 -2.43 16.53 12.24
CA TRP A 363 -1.90 16.05 10.96
C TRP A 363 -1.43 14.60 11.00
N ALA A 364 -0.93 14.12 12.14
CA ALA A 364 -0.54 12.73 12.34
C ALA A 364 -1.76 11.80 12.32
N GLU A 365 -2.85 12.18 13.00
CA GLU A 365 -4.11 11.44 13.00
C GLU A 365 -4.69 11.33 11.58
N LYS A 366 -4.63 12.41 10.78
CA LYS A 366 -5.05 12.38 9.37
C LYS A 366 -4.19 11.46 8.48
N LYS A 367 -3.07 10.94 9.00
CA LYS A 367 -2.20 9.94 8.38
C LYS A 367 -2.30 8.56 9.02
N GLY A 368 -3.18 8.39 10.01
CA GLY A 368 -3.38 7.12 10.72
C GLY A 368 -2.42 6.93 11.90
N LEU A 369 -1.59 7.91 12.26
CA LEU A 369 -0.76 7.85 13.46
C LEU A 369 -1.55 8.33 14.66
N SER A 370 -1.61 7.51 15.72
CA SER A 370 -2.25 7.91 16.97
C SER A 370 -1.51 9.08 17.64
N LYS A 371 -2.21 9.76 18.54
CA LYS A 371 -1.61 10.72 19.48
C LYS A 371 -0.35 10.15 20.16
N GLU A 372 -0.44 8.92 20.66
CA GLU A 372 0.66 8.25 21.36
C GLU A 372 1.90 8.08 20.46
N TRP A 373 1.70 7.73 19.19
CA TRP A 373 2.82 7.62 18.25
C TRP A 373 3.41 8.96 17.84
N SER A 374 2.56 9.97 17.63
CA SER A 374 3.02 11.32 17.28
C SER A 374 3.79 11.98 18.43
N GLU A 375 3.35 11.81 19.67
CA GLU A 375 4.08 12.23 20.87
C GLU A 375 5.45 11.52 20.95
N ARG A 376 5.56 10.23 20.62
CA ARG A 376 6.86 9.52 20.64
C ARG A 376 7.82 9.93 19.54
N TYR A 377 7.31 10.19 18.33
CA TYR A 377 8.12 10.81 17.28
C TYR A 377 8.68 12.14 17.76
N TRP A 378 7.85 12.94 18.42
CA TRP A 378 8.30 14.17 19.04
C TRP A 378 9.32 13.91 20.15
N ALA A 379 9.13 12.95 21.05
CA ALA A 379 10.12 12.65 22.06
C ALA A 379 11.49 12.23 21.50
N ALA A 380 11.51 11.57 20.33
CA ALA A 380 12.73 11.08 19.69
C ALA A 380 13.43 12.09 18.75
N HIS A 381 12.76 13.19 18.35
CA HIS A 381 13.27 14.09 17.29
C HIS A 381 14.46 14.97 17.72
N TRP A 382 14.68 15.14 19.02
CA TRP A 382 15.66 16.09 19.55
C TRP A 382 17.10 15.77 19.14
N SER A 383 17.89 16.82 18.86
CA SER A 383 19.34 16.71 18.72
C SER A 383 19.99 16.76 20.11
N LEU A 384 20.56 15.64 20.55
CA LEU A 384 21.20 15.54 21.86
C LEU A 384 22.60 16.16 21.86
N PRO A 385 23.11 16.61 23.02
CA PRO A 385 24.50 17.01 23.17
C PRO A 385 25.45 15.88 22.72
N SER A 386 26.53 16.22 22.02
CA SER A 386 27.57 15.26 21.66
C SER A 386 28.29 14.71 22.89
N ALA A 387 28.95 13.55 22.75
CA ALA A 387 29.77 12.99 23.83
C ALA A 387 30.83 13.98 24.35
N SER A 388 31.43 14.79 23.47
CA SER A 388 32.40 15.82 23.87
C SER A 388 31.79 16.93 24.72
N GLN A 389 30.57 17.38 24.36
CA GLN A 389 29.82 18.33 25.19
C GLN A 389 29.43 17.69 26.53
N GLY A 390 29.05 16.41 26.53
CA GLY A 390 28.83 15.62 27.75
C GLY A 390 30.04 15.60 28.67
N PHE A 391 31.23 15.35 28.12
CA PHE A 391 32.49 15.36 28.86
C PHE A 391 32.79 16.75 29.44
N GLU A 392 32.58 17.81 28.67
CA GLU A 392 32.77 19.17 29.15
C GLU A 392 31.80 19.52 30.29
N MET A 393 30.52 19.15 30.17
CA MET A 393 29.53 19.32 31.24
C MET A 393 29.93 18.55 32.51
N LEU A 394 30.45 17.32 32.36
CA LEU A 394 30.95 16.52 33.49
C LEU A 394 32.13 17.22 34.18
N HIS A 395 33.13 17.68 33.43
CA HIS A 395 34.32 18.35 34.01
C HIS A 395 33.99 19.69 34.67
N ARG A 396 32.97 20.40 34.16
CA ARG A 396 32.47 21.64 34.75
C ARG A 396 31.55 21.42 35.95
N GLY A 397 31.24 20.16 36.30
CA GLY A 397 30.36 19.81 37.41
C GLY A 397 28.87 20.13 37.16
N ILE A 398 28.49 20.34 35.90
CA ILE A 398 27.11 20.64 35.50
C ILE A 398 26.25 19.37 35.50
N ILE A 399 26.86 18.22 35.18
CA ILE A 399 26.21 16.91 35.21
C ILE A 399 27.06 15.91 36.01
N THR A 400 26.42 14.83 36.45
CA THR A 400 27.07 13.73 37.15
C THR A 400 27.49 12.59 36.20
N ARG A 401 28.27 11.61 36.69
CA ARG A 401 28.60 10.41 35.89
C ARG A 401 27.36 9.62 35.43
N PRO A 402 26.35 9.36 36.29
CA PRO A 402 25.09 8.75 35.85
C PRO A 402 24.39 9.53 34.72
N ASP A 403 24.45 10.86 34.75
CA ASP A 403 23.86 11.70 33.70
C ASP A 403 24.62 11.56 32.38
N LEU A 404 25.95 11.49 32.43
CA LEU A 404 26.77 11.22 31.26
C LEU A 404 26.49 9.82 30.69
N ASP A 405 26.36 8.79 31.53
CA ASP A 405 26.03 7.44 31.05
C ASP A 405 24.67 7.40 30.36
N MET A 406 23.68 8.11 30.90
CA MET A 406 22.36 8.27 30.29
C MET A 406 22.43 9.01 28.94
N LEU A 407 23.23 10.07 28.84
CA LEU A 407 23.47 10.77 27.58
C LEU A 407 24.12 9.84 26.54
N LEU A 408 25.18 9.11 26.91
CA LEU A 408 25.86 8.17 26.01
C LEU A 408 24.93 7.04 25.57
N ARG A 409 24.05 6.56 26.47
CA ARG A 409 22.99 5.61 26.13
C ARG A 409 22.06 6.17 25.04
N ALA A 410 21.56 7.39 25.24
CA ALA A 410 20.64 8.03 24.29
C ALA A 410 21.31 8.42 22.95
N LEU A 411 22.64 8.56 22.93
CA LEU A 411 23.46 8.69 21.73
C LEU A 411 23.77 7.35 21.03
N ASP A 412 23.16 6.25 21.49
CA ASP A 412 23.38 4.89 20.98
C ASP A 412 24.82 4.37 21.14
N VAL A 413 25.54 4.84 22.16
CA VAL A 413 26.84 4.29 22.52
C VAL A 413 26.63 2.94 23.21
N MET A 414 27.20 1.87 22.65
CA MET A 414 27.09 0.53 23.24
C MET A 414 27.59 0.53 24.69
N PRO A 415 26.91 -0.19 25.62
CA PRO A 415 27.30 -0.23 27.03
C PRO A 415 28.79 -0.51 27.28
N PHE A 416 29.38 -1.42 26.49
CA PHE A 416 30.81 -1.76 26.56
C PHE A 416 31.76 -0.55 26.38
N TRP A 417 31.36 0.43 25.57
CA TRP A 417 32.18 1.59 25.25
C TRP A 417 31.97 2.78 26.19
N ARG A 418 30.86 2.86 26.92
CA ARG A 418 30.50 4.05 27.72
C ARG A 418 31.53 4.39 28.79
N GLU A 419 31.93 3.39 29.57
CA GLU A 419 32.94 3.57 30.62
C GLU A 419 34.32 3.92 30.01
N LYS A 420 34.69 3.29 28.89
CA LYS A 420 35.96 3.52 28.20
C LYS A 420 36.03 4.94 27.61
N LEU A 421 34.94 5.39 26.99
CA LEU A 421 34.80 6.74 26.47
C LEU A 421 34.80 7.78 27.59
N THR A 422 34.14 7.48 28.72
CA THR A 422 34.20 8.35 29.91
C THR A 422 35.61 8.42 30.49
N GLY A 423 36.37 7.32 30.46
CA GLY A 423 37.77 7.27 30.93
C GLY A 423 38.70 8.21 30.16
N ILE A 424 38.49 8.37 28.84
CA ILE A 424 39.30 9.28 28.01
C ILE A 424 38.82 10.73 28.02
N ALA A 425 37.71 11.03 28.72
CA ALA A 425 37.25 12.41 28.89
C ALA A 425 38.28 13.25 29.66
N TYR A 426 38.93 12.66 30.66
CA TYR A 426 39.89 13.34 31.52
C TYR A 426 41.22 13.57 30.80
N ARG A 427 41.80 14.76 31.04
CA ARG A 427 43.12 15.10 30.49
C ARG A 427 44.19 14.27 31.19
N ARG A 428 45.12 13.74 30.38
CA ARG A 428 46.36 13.14 30.85
C ARG A 428 47.29 14.26 31.34
N LEU A 429 48.18 13.96 32.30
CA LEU A 429 49.22 14.90 32.72
C LEU A 429 50.04 15.34 31.51
N THR A 430 50.29 16.63 31.32
CA THR A 430 51.06 17.07 30.14
C THR A 430 52.50 16.58 30.23
N ARG A 431 53.18 16.37 29.10
CA ARG A 431 54.62 15.99 29.08
C ARG A 431 55.49 16.95 29.89
N VAL A 432 55.09 18.23 29.96
CA VAL A 432 55.79 19.26 30.74
C VAL A 432 55.56 19.05 32.23
N ASP A 433 54.31 18.84 32.63
CA ASP A 433 53.96 18.61 34.04
C ASP A 433 54.54 17.29 34.54
N VAL A 434 54.53 16.22 33.73
CA VAL A 434 55.20 14.95 34.05
C VAL A 434 56.68 15.18 34.43
N ARG A 435 57.43 15.96 33.63
CA ARG A 435 58.84 16.27 33.93
C ARG A 435 59.01 17.12 35.19
N ARG A 436 58.16 18.13 35.37
CA ARG A 436 58.19 19.02 36.55
C ARG A 436 57.85 18.26 37.82
N MET A 437 56.83 17.41 37.78
CA MET A 437 56.38 16.57 38.88
C MET A 437 57.44 15.53 39.25
N TYR A 438 58.10 14.91 38.26
CA TYR A 438 59.24 14.01 38.53
C TYR A 438 60.39 14.75 39.22
N LYS A 439 60.80 15.91 38.68
CA LYS A 439 61.86 16.73 39.30
C LYS A 439 61.51 17.21 40.71
N ALA A 440 60.22 17.44 40.98
CA ALA A 440 59.72 17.80 42.30
C ALA A 440 59.52 16.60 43.24
N GLY A 441 59.76 15.36 42.79
CA GLY A 441 59.59 14.14 43.58
C GLY A 441 58.13 13.68 43.75
N VAL A 442 57.19 14.24 42.97
CA VAL A 442 55.75 13.88 43.01
C VAL A 442 55.46 12.61 42.22
N LEU A 443 56.19 12.36 41.13
CA LEU A 443 56.08 11.12 40.35
C LEU A 443 57.34 10.28 40.52
N THR A 444 57.15 8.97 40.59
CA THR A 444 58.21 7.96 40.47
C THR A 444 58.64 7.76 39.00
N ARG A 445 59.75 7.04 38.78
CA ARG A 445 60.24 6.74 37.43
C ARG A 445 59.22 5.89 36.66
N GLU A 446 58.60 4.94 37.34
CA GLU A 446 57.57 4.05 36.83
C GLU A 446 56.32 4.84 36.44
N GLU A 447 55.87 5.79 37.27
CA GLU A 447 54.71 6.64 36.95
C GLU A 447 54.99 7.62 35.80
N VAL A 448 56.22 8.08 35.63
CA VAL A 448 56.64 8.86 34.44
C VAL A 448 56.53 8.00 33.19
N TYR A 449 56.96 6.75 33.26
CA TYR A 449 56.86 5.79 32.16
C TYR A 449 55.40 5.53 31.78
N GLU A 450 54.54 5.24 32.75
CA GLU A 450 53.10 5.06 32.53
C GLU A 450 52.43 6.32 31.95
N ALA A 451 52.80 7.51 32.42
CA ALA A 451 52.29 8.76 31.87
C ALA A 451 52.66 8.94 30.38
N TYR A 452 53.89 8.56 29.98
CA TYR A 452 54.28 8.57 28.57
C TYR A 452 53.57 7.49 27.74
N LEU A 453 53.35 6.29 28.26
CA LEU A 453 52.50 5.29 27.59
C LEU A 453 51.08 5.84 27.36
N GLN A 454 50.50 6.49 28.37
CA GLN A 454 49.19 7.10 28.25
C GLN A 454 49.17 8.19 27.17
N HIS A 455 50.26 8.92 26.88
CA HIS A 455 50.34 9.86 25.75
C HIS A 455 50.33 9.19 24.37
N GLY A 456 50.41 7.86 24.30
CA GLY A 456 50.44 7.09 23.06
C GLY A 456 51.86 6.86 22.52
N TYR A 457 52.90 7.05 23.33
CA TYR A 457 54.25 6.60 22.94
C TYR A 457 54.31 5.08 22.93
N THR A 458 55.08 4.52 22.00
CA THR A 458 55.46 3.09 22.03
C THR A 458 56.25 2.77 23.30
N ASP A 459 56.26 1.51 23.74
CA ASP A 459 57.05 1.06 24.93
C ASP A 459 58.50 1.59 24.87
N GLU A 460 59.16 1.42 23.72
CA GLU A 460 60.52 1.91 23.50
C GLU A 460 60.65 3.43 23.69
N ASN A 461 59.76 4.23 23.09
CA ASN A 461 59.84 5.68 23.18
C ASN A 461 59.42 6.20 24.56
N ALA A 462 58.48 5.53 25.23
CA ALA A 462 58.13 5.84 26.61
C ALA A 462 59.35 5.62 27.53
N ARG A 463 60.11 4.52 27.36
CA ARG A 463 61.37 4.31 28.11
C ARG A 463 62.40 5.40 27.83
N ARG A 464 62.60 5.77 26.57
CA ARG A 464 63.52 6.85 26.18
C ARG A 464 63.12 8.20 26.78
N MET A 465 61.83 8.52 26.77
CA MET A 465 61.30 9.76 27.35
C MET A 465 61.42 9.78 28.88
N THR A 466 61.22 8.64 29.54
CA THR A 466 61.47 8.49 30.98
C THR A 466 62.94 8.72 31.29
N GLU A 467 63.85 8.08 30.57
CA GLU A 467 65.29 8.24 30.80
C GLU A 467 65.76 9.69 30.54
N PHE A 468 65.26 10.31 29.47
CA PHE A 468 65.47 11.74 29.23
C PHE A 468 64.98 12.60 30.40
N THR A 469 63.81 12.28 30.97
CA THR A 469 63.24 13.03 32.10
C THR A 469 64.09 12.87 33.36
N VAL A 470 64.59 11.67 33.63
CA VAL A 470 65.51 11.38 34.72
C VAL A 470 66.79 12.21 34.58
N GLN A 471 67.42 12.16 33.40
CA GLN A 471 68.64 12.92 33.12
C GLN A 471 68.41 14.44 33.17
N TRP A 472 67.28 14.92 32.62
CA TRP A 472 66.91 16.34 32.68
C TRP A 472 66.66 16.83 34.11
N ALA A 473 66.18 15.96 34.99
CA ALA A 473 65.93 16.28 36.39
C ALA A 473 67.21 16.27 37.26
N MET A 474 68.32 15.70 36.77
CA MET A 474 69.59 15.70 37.50
C MET A 474 70.09 17.14 37.75
N PRO A 475 70.65 17.43 38.95
CA PRO A 475 71.30 18.71 39.20
C PRO A 475 72.47 18.89 38.21
N LYS A 476 72.53 20.03 37.50
CA LYS A 476 73.75 20.39 36.77
C LYS A 476 74.81 20.75 37.81
N GLU A 477 75.91 19.99 37.86
CA GLU A 477 77.13 20.44 38.53
C GLU A 477 77.56 21.79 37.94
N ALA A 478 77.97 22.72 38.80
CA ALA A 478 78.39 24.05 38.39
C ALA A 478 79.70 23.95 37.58
N SER A 479 79.62 24.14 36.26
CA SER A 479 80.79 24.22 35.39
C SER A 479 81.53 25.54 35.66
N ILE A 480 82.83 25.46 35.96
CA ILE A 480 83.75 26.62 36.00
C ILE A 480 83.60 27.40 34.70
N THR A 481 83.40 28.72 34.80
CA THR A 481 83.23 29.60 33.64
C THR A 481 84.56 30.24 33.23
N ARG A 482 84.63 30.76 32.00
CA ARG A 482 85.77 31.57 31.52
C ARG A 482 86.08 32.74 32.48
N SER A 483 85.04 33.34 33.05
CA SER A 483 85.18 34.44 34.01
C SER A 483 85.86 33.99 35.30
N ASP A 484 85.58 32.77 35.77
CA ASP A 484 86.17 32.21 36.97
C ASP A 484 87.68 31.96 36.76
N ILE A 485 88.07 31.45 35.59
CA ILE A 485 89.48 31.22 35.21
C ILE A 485 90.25 32.55 35.11
N LEU A 486 89.69 33.55 34.40
CA LEU A 486 90.33 34.86 34.27
C LEU A 486 90.42 35.60 35.62
N THR A 487 89.45 35.40 36.51
CA THR A 487 89.48 35.96 37.86
C THR A 487 90.53 35.29 38.73
N ALA A 488 90.65 33.96 38.66
CA ALA A 488 91.70 33.20 39.34
C ALA A 488 93.09 33.64 38.85
N TYR A 489 93.27 33.86 37.54
CA TYR A 489 94.52 34.37 36.97
C TYR A 489 94.84 35.81 37.40
N LYS A 490 93.83 36.69 37.39
CA LYS A 490 93.96 38.09 37.85
C LYS A 490 94.45 38.13 39.30
N ASN A 491 93.83 37.32 40.16
CA ASN A 491 94.11 37.24 41.60
C ASN A 491 95.35 36.40 41.95
N ARG A 492 96.11 35.94 40.94
CA ARG A 492 97.34 35.12 41.10
C ARG A 492 97.09 33.77 41.79
N MET A 493 95.87 33.23 41.70
CA MET A 493 95.54 31.88 42.20
C MET A 493 96.06 30.79 41.27
N ILE A 494 96.20 31.11 39.98
CA ILE A 494 96.81 30.28 38.94
C ILE A 494 97.77 31.14 38.13
N ASP A 495 98.74 30.50 37.47
CA ASP A 495 99.69 31.19 36.60
C ASP A 495 99.18 31.35 35.16
N ARG A 496 99.96 32.02 34.29
CA ARG A 496 99.55 32.32 32.91
C ARG A 496 99.44 31.06 32.06
N ALA A 497 100.29 30.07 32.33
CA ALA A 497 100.30 28.81 31.59
C ALA A 497 99.09 27.96 31.99
N GLU A 498 98.80 27.85 33.28
CA GLU A 498 97.62 27.18 33.81
C GLU A 498 96.32 27.82 33.33
N ALA A 499 96.23 29.16 33.36
CA ALA A 499 95.07 29.87 32.85
C ALA A 499 94.89 29.68 31.34
N SER A 500 95.98 29.66 30.57
CA SER A 500 95.94 29.36 29.13
C SER A 500 95.48 27.93 28.84
N GLN A 501 95.93 26.95 29.61
CA GLN A 501 95.54 25.55 29.44
C GLN A 501 94.06 25.34 29.77
N LEU A 502 93.58 25.93 30.87
CA LEU A 502 92.17 25.82 31.25
C LEU A 502 91.24 26.50 30.23
N LEU A 503 91.67 27.60 29.61
CA LEU A 503 90.92 28.23 28.52
C LEU A 503 90.96 27.40 27.23
N GLU A 504 92.08 26.73 26.94
CA GLU A 504 92.22 25.79 25.82
C GLU A 504 91.31 24.57 25.96
N ASP A 505 91.24 23.97 27.16
CA ASP A 505 90.36 22.84 27.46
C ASP A 505 88.87 23.22 27.34
N MET A 506 88.54 24.51 27.50
CA MET A 506 87.21 25.07 27.25
C MET A 506 86.94 25.42 25.77
N GLY A 507 87.90 25.19 24.88
CA GLY A 507 87.78 25.39 23.43
C GLY A 507 88.12 26.81 22.95
N GLU A 508 88.83 27.62 23.74
CA GLU A 508 89.28 28.93 23.27
C GLU A 508 90.50 28.83 22.34
N GLU A 509 90.39 29.47 21.18
CA GLU A 509 91.48 29.55 20.21
C GLU A 509 92.68 30.33 20.75
N TYR A 510 93.88 29.98 20.27
CA TYR A 510 95.15 30.54 20.73
C TYR A 510 95.17 32.08 20.76
N PHE A 511 94.65 32.71 19.71
CA PHE A 511 94.59 34.17 19.62
C PHE A 511 93.70 34.79 20.70
N HIS A 512 92.52 34.20 20.96
CA HIS A 512 91.60 34.71 21.95
C HIS A 512 92.12 34.54 23.38
N ARG A 513 92.67 33.38 23.73
CA ARG A 513 93.24 33.17 25.08
C ARG A 513 94.43 34.09 25.34
N ASP A 514 95.32 34.28 24.37
CA ASP A 514 96.48 35.16 24.53
C ASP A 514 96.05 36.63 24.69
N PHE A 515 95.06 37.09 23.91
CA PHE A 515 94.48 38.41 24.07
C PHE A 515 93.84 38.60 25.45
N MET A 516 93.04 37.64 25.92
CA MET A 516 92.38 37.70 27.22
C MET A 516 93.39 37.75 28.38
N LEU A 517 94.43 36.91 28.36
CA LEU A 517 95.46 36.87 29.40
C LEU A 517 96.30 38.15 29.38
N THR A 518 96.65 38.66 28.20
CA THR A 518 97.39 39.92 28.05
C THR A 518 96.59 41.11 28.57
N ALA A 519 95.28 41.15 28.34
CA ALA A 519 94.41 42.17 28.91
C ALA A 519 94.35 42.10 30.45
N VAL A 520 94.40 40.90 31.04
CA VAL A 520 94.51 40.73 32.50
C VAL A 520 95.88 41.16 33.02
N ASP A 521 96.97 40.86 32.28
CA ASP A 521 98.33 41.30 32.62
C ASP A 521 98.48 42.82 32.64
N TYR A 522 97.90 43.49 31.65
CA TYR A 522 97.85 44.96 31.60
C TYR A 522 97.11 45.54 32.81
N LYS A 523 95.96 44.95 33.19
CA LYS A 523 95.21 45.36 34.38
C LYS A 523 95.97 45.14 35.68
N LYS A 524 96.73 44.04 35.82
CA LYS A 524 97.60 43.77 36.98
C LYS A 524 98.73 44.81 37.11
N GLY A 525 99.24 45.31 35.98
CA GLY A 525 100.23 46.39 35.93
C GLY A 525 99.66 47.73 36.45
N LEU A 526 98.47 48.12 35.98
CA LEU A 526 97.80 49.35 36.42
C LEU A 526 97.49 49.35 37.93
N GLU A 527 97.00 48.23 38.46
CA GLU A 527 96.66 48.11 39.89
C GLU A 527 97.89 48.28 40.80
N LEU A 528 99.07 47.84 40.36
CA LEU A 528 100.32 48.04 41.10
C LEU A 528 100.69 49.52 41.20
N THR A 529 100.56 50.26 40.10
CA THR A 529 100.82 51.71 40.05
C THR A 529 99.82 52.49 40.90
N GLU A 530 98.52 52.18 40.80
CA GLU A 530 97.48 52.79 41.65
C GLU A 530 97.71 52.55 43.14
N ASN A 531 98.13 51.35 43.53
CA ASN A 531 98.42 51.04 44.93
C ASN A 531 99.63 51.83 45.46
N ARG A 532 100.66 52.06 44.63
CA ARG A 532 101.80 52.93 44.98
C ARG A 532 101.36 54.38 45.15
N ILE A 533 100.53 54.90 44.23
CA ILE A 533 99.94 56.25 44.35
C ILE A 533 99.13 56.39 45.65
N LYS A 534 98.28 55.40 45.98
CA LYS A 534 97.53 55.37 47.24
C LYS A 534 98.44 55.35 48.48
N GLY A 535 99.55 54.60 48.43
CA GLY A 535 100.56 54.60 49.49
C GLY A 535 101.18 55.99 49.70
N ILE A 536 101.61 56.63 48.63
CA ILE A 536 102.20 57.98 48.64
C ILE A 536 101.18 59.02 49.13
N ARG A 537 99.92 58.95 48.67
CA ARG A 537 98.80 59.77 49.17
C ARG A 537 98.66 59.72 50.68
N ASN A 538 98.69 58.52 51.25
CA ASN A 538 98.49 58.33 52.68
C ASN A 538 99.66 58.90 53.50
N LEU A 539 100.89 58.78 52.99
CA LEU A 539 102.08 59.37 53.59
C LEU A 539 102.04 60.91 53.55
N TYR A 540 101.53 61.49 52.46
CA TYR A 540 101.29 62.93 52.35
C TYR A 540 100.20 63.42 53.31
N LYS A 541 99.04 62.74 53.35
CA LYS A 541 97.93 63.11 54.28
C LYS A 541 98.35 63.09 55.74
N ARG A 542 99.19 62.13 56.13
CA ARG A 542 99.73 62.01 57.50
C ARG A 542 100.88 62.99 57.80
N ARG A 543 101.20 63.91 56.88
CA ARG A 543 102.28 64.89 56.96
C ARG A 543 103.68 64.27 57.13
N ILE A 544 103.84 63.00 56.77
CA ILE A 544 105.13 62.31 56.75
C ILE A 544 105.92 62.74 55.52
N TYR A 545 105.24 62.96 54.39
CA TYR A 545 105.81 63.63 53.22
C TYR A 545 105.31 65.07 53.14
N ASP A 546 106.21 65.98 52.79
CA ASP A 546 105.86 67.33 52.37
C ASP A 546 105.52 67.35 50.86
N ILE A 547 105.10 68.51 50.36
CA ILE A 547 104.69 68.69 48.96
C ILE A 547 105.81 68.27 47.99
N ASN A 548 107.05 68.69 48.25
CA ASN A 548 108.17 68.43 47.34
C ASN A 548 108.52 66.95 47.32
N LYS A 549 108.59 66.31 48.50
CA LYS A 549 108.87 64.88 48.63
C LYS A 549 107.77 64.00 48.05
N THR A 550 106.51 64.43 48.14
CA THR A 550 105.37 63.71 47.55
C THR A 550 105.40 63.78 46.02
N LYS A 551 105.70 64.95 45.44
CA LYS A 551 105.89 65.10 44.00
C LYS A 551 107.04 64.23 43.47
N ASP A 552 108.18 64.24 44.17
CA ASP A 552 109.34 63.42 43.79
C ASP A 552 109.03 61.92 43.79
N GLU A 553 108.32 61.41 44.80
CA GLU A 553 107.95 59.98 44.86
C GLU A 553 106.88 59.61 43.82
N LEU A 554 105.98 60.53 43.45
CA LEU A 554 105.01 60.30 42.38
C LEU A 554 105.65 60.29 40.99
N LEU A 555 106.62 61.18 40.73
CA LEU A 555 107.34 61.22 39.46
C LEU A 555 108.19 59.96 39.22
N LYS A 556 108.65 59.29 40.28
CA LYS A 556 109.32 57.97 40.19
C LYS A 556 108.41 56.84 39.70
N LEU A 557 107.11 57.06 39.60
CA LEU A 557 106.15 56.11 39.04
C LEU A 557 105.93 56.32 37.53
N ASP A 558 106.78 57.11 36.87
CA ASP A 558 106.67 57.51 35.45
C ASP A 558 105.33 58.19 35.11
N LEU A 559 104.73 58.86 36.11
CA LEU A 559 103.50 59.64 35.92
C LEU A 559 103.80 60.94 35.15
N PRO A 560 102.94 61.32 34.19
CA PRO A 560 102.97 62.64 33.57
C PRO A 560 102.93 63.77 34.61
N ALA A 561 103.70 64.84 34.38
CA ALA A 561 103.85 65.91 35.37
C ALA A 561 102.51 66.62 35.69
N ASP A 562 101.64 66.75 34.70
CA ASP A 562 100.27 67.26 34.83
C ASP A 562 99.39 66.36 35.71
N GLU A 563 99.56 65.04 35.64
CA GLU A 563 98.84 64.09 36.50
C GLU A 563 99.30 64.19 37.96
N VAL A 564 100.61 64.35 38.18
CA VAL A 564 101.17 64.59 39.54
C VAL A 564 100.63 65.88 40.14
N ASP A 565 100.54 66.96 39.34
CA ASP A 565 100.00 68.24 39.81
C ASP A 565 98.51 68.14 40.16
N ASN A 566 97.71 67.45 39.33
CA ASN A 566 96.30 67.18 39.62
C ASN A 566 96.11 66.37 40.91
N LEU A 567 96.93 65.34 41.15
CA LEU A 567 96.89 64.56 42.39
C LEU A 567 97.24 65.42 43.62
N MET A 568 98.24 66.29 43.49
CA MET A 568 98.64 67.19 44.59
C MET A 568 97.59 68.25 44.89
N GLU A 569 96.90 68.78 43.88
CA GLU A 569 95.78 69.70 44.06
C GLU A 569 94.61 69.00 44.75
N GLN A 570 94.26 67.79 44.31
CA GLN A 570 93.20 67.00 44.93
C GLN A 570 93.52 66.71 46.41
N TRP A 571 94.74 66.31 46.73
CA TRP A 571 95.12 65.97 48.11
C TRP A 571 95.30 67.20 49.00
N TYR A 572 95.59 68.38 48.44
CA TYR A 572 95.64 69.63 49.19
C TYR A 572 94.30 69.92 49.88
N TYR A 573 93.19 69.76 49.15
CA TYR A 573 91.84 69.95 49.72
C TYR A 573 91.51 68.88 50.76
N GLU A 574 91.94 67.63 50.58
CA GLU A 574 91.71 66.56 51.55
C GLU A 574 92.44 66.74 52.89
N VAL A 575 93.59 67.41 52.91
CA VAL A 575 94.33 67.72 54.15
C VAL A 575 93.73 68.94 54.87
N LYS A 576 93.10 69.86 54.11
CA LYS A 576 92.51 71.09 54.66
C LYS A 576 91.13 70.87 55.28
N ASP A 577 90.44 69.79 54.91
CA ASP A 577 89.09 69.42 55.35
C ASP A 577 89.06 68.49 56.59
N GLU A 578 90.21 68.28 57.26
CA GLU A 578 90.24 67.56 58.54
C GLU A 578 89.64 68.42 59.65
N ALA A 579 88.45 68.03 60.13
CA ALA A 579 87.81 68.63 61.29
C ALA A 579 88.74 68.58 62.54
N PRO A 580 88.79 69.63 63.36
CA PRO A 580 89.61 69.64 64.57
C PRO A 580 89.18 68.53 65.54
N ARG A 581 90.14 67.88 66.20
CA ARG A 581 89.86 66.88 67.23
C ARG A 581 89.24 67.56 68.45
N LEU A 582 87.93 67.41 68.63
CA LEU A 582 87.19 67.87 69.80
C LEU A 582 87.42 66.91 70.99
N TRP A 583 87.24 67.40 72.21
CA TRP A 583 87.19 66.52 73.38
C TRP A 583 85.95 65.62 73.32
N THR A 584 86.03 64.42 73.91
CA THR A 584 84.84 63.57 74.04
C THR A 584 83.83 64.19 75.02
N THR A 585 82.56 63.78 74.95
CA THR A 585 81.51 64.24 75.87
C THR A 585 81.92 64.06 77.33
N ALA A 586 82.49 62.89 77.68
CA ALA A 586 82.93 62.58 79.03
C ALA A 586 84.09 63.47 79.49
N GLN A 587 85.07 63.73 78.62
CA GLN A 587 86.18 64.63 78.92
C GLN A 587 85.70 66.06 79.12
N THR A 588 84.82 66.54 78.24
CA THR A 588 84.26 67.89 78.31
C THR A 588 83.52 68.10 79.63
N LEU A 589 82.70 67.13 80.05
CA LEU A 589 81.97 67.20 81.32
C LEU A 589 82.88 67.09 82.55
N SER A 590 83.90 66.24 82.50
CA SER A 590 84.92 66.17 83.57
C SER A 590 85.65 67.51 83.69
N PHE A 591 86.04 68.13 82.58
CA PHE A 591 86.78 69.40 82.61
C PHE A 591 85.93 70.57 83.09
N ILE A 592 84.63 70.57 82.84
CA ILE A 592 83.72 71.55 83.44
C ILE A 592 83.63 71.31 84.96
N LYS A 593 83.47 70.04 85.38
CA LYS A 593 83.36 69.66 86.80
C LYS A 593 84.62 69.94 87.61
N ASP A 594 85.78 69.71 87.00
CA ASP A 594 87.09 69.94 87.61
C ASP A 594 87.55 71.41 87.45
N GLU A 595 86.67 72.30 86.97
CA GLU A 595 86.90 73.73 86.72
C GLU A 595 88.07 74.06 85.76
N LEU A 596 88.49 73.08 84.97
CA LEU A 596 89.58 73.22 83.98
C LEU A 596 89.13 74.03 82.74
N ILE A 597 87.83 74.09 82.47
CA ILE A 597 87.22 74.95 81.45
C ILE A 597 85.95 75.59 82.00
N THR A 598 85.59 76.78 81.51
CA THR A 598 84.34 77.43 81.93
C THR A 598 83.11 76.69 81.42
N LYS A 599 82.00 76.83 82.14
CA LYS A 599 80.72 76.22 81.80
C LYS A 599 80.26 76.62 80.40
N GLU A 600 80.41 77.90 80.03
CA GLU A 600 80.06 78.42 78.70
C GLU A 600 80.96 77.80 77.61
N ARG A 601 82.26 77.61 77.90
CA ARG A 601 83.19 76.98 76.94
C ARG A 601 82.87 75.52 76.72
N GLY A 602 82.49 74.80 77.79
CA GLY A 602 82.06 73.42 77.73
C GLY A 602 80.73 73.23 76.99
N ILE A 603 79.76 74.15 77.15
CA ILE A 603 78.51 74.18 76.38
C ILE A 603 78.79 74.36 74.88
N ALA A 604 79.69 75.29 74.52
CA ALA A 604 80.10 75.49 73.13
C ALA A 604 80.79 74.25 72.55
N GLU A 605 81.61 73.56 73.34
CA GLU A 605 82.26 72.31 72.93
C GLU A 605 81.23 71.20 72.68
N LEU A 606 80.25 71.00 73.59
CA LEU A 606 79.18 70.02 73.43
C LEU A 606 78.25 70.33 72.26
N THR A 607 78.03 71.62 71.97
CA THR A 607 77.28 72.05 70.77
C THR A 607 78.05 71.69 69.50
N THR A 608 79.37 71.88 69.51
CA THR A 608 80.24 71.55 68.36
C THR A 608 80.35 70.03 68.16
N ILE A 609 80.26 69.24 69.23
CA ILE A 609 80.17 67.77 69.20
C ILE A 609 78.80 67.30 68.66
N GLY A 610 77.78 68.17 68.64
CA GLY A 610 76.49 67.93 67.99
C GLY A 610 75.30 67.70 68.93
N TYR A 611 75.43 67.99 70.24
CA TYR A 611 74.30 67.91 71.16
C TYR A 611 73.37 69.12 71.04
N ASN A 612 72.06 68.89 71.15
CA ASN A 612 71.08 69.96 71.20
C ASN A 612 71.01 70.58 72.62
N THR A 613 70.34 71.73 72.73
CA THR A 613 70.25 72.51 73.97
C THR A 613 69.69 71.69 75.15
N GLU A 614 68.70 70.84 74.89
CA GLU A 614 68.08 69.99 75.92
C GLU A 614 69.07 68.99 76.52
N HIS A 615 69.84 68.28 75.69
CA HIS A 615 70.81 67.30 76.16
C HIS A 615 71.99 67.99 76.87
N ILE A 616 72.42 69.15 76.39
CA ILE A 616 73.47 69.93 77.05
C ILE A 616 73.00 70.34 78.45
N ASP A 617 71.77 70.84 78.60
CA ASP A 617 71.20 71.20 79.90
C ASP A 617 71.10 70.02 80.88
N VAL A 618 70.83 68.81 80.38
CA VAL A 618 70.82 67.59 81.20
C VAL A 618 72.24 67.23 81.64
N TYR A 619 73.21 67.24 80.72
CA TYR A 619 74.59 66.92 81.05
C TYR A 619 75.21 67.92 82.01
N ILE A 620 74.94 69.21 81.82
CA ILE A 620 75.43 70.26 82.70
C ILE A 620 74.83 70.14 84.10
N ARG A 621 73.54 69.82 84.23
CA ARG A 621 72.92 69.54 85.54
C ARG A 621 73.44 68.27 86.22
N SER A 622 74.00 67.33 85.45
CA SER A 622 74.55 66.09 86.01
C SER A 622 75.93 66.23 86.67
N ILE A 623 76.57 67.39 86.50
CA ILE A 623 77.90 67.70 87.03
C ILE A 623 77.93 68.89 88.00
N GLU A 624 76.78 69.55 88.23
CA GLU A 624 76.50 70.39 89.40
C GLU A 624 76.22 69.50 90.63
#